data_AF-A0A3L7UHG6-F1
#
_entry.id   AF-A0A3L7UHG6-F1
#
_cell.length_a   1.000
_cell.length_b   1.000
_cell.length_c   1.000
_cell.angle_alpha   90.00
_cell.angle_beta   90.00
_cell.angle_gamma   90.00
#
_symmetry.space_group_name_H-M   'P 1'
#
loop_
_entity.id
_entity.type
_entity.pdbx_description
1 polymer ?
#
loop_
_entity_poly.entity_id
_entity_poly.type
_entity_poly.pdbx_seq_one_letter_code
_entity_poly.pdbx_strand_id
1 'polypeptide(L)'
;ATVKLTGNVARLAGMNQDVTVSLVGLPAGIAVPTAIVKADQTDFELEIKFPANMTPVDVKGVQLFATGKFEPNAAVEVRSEDVAVEIYLLMAETPAGK
;
A
#
# COMPACT_ATOMS: atom_id res chain seq x y z
N ALA A 1 12.72 -8.66 -3.59
CA ALA A 1 13.02 -7.41 -2.88
C ALA A 1 11.79 -6.98 -2.08
N THR A 2 11.95 -6.20 -1.01
CA THR A 2 10.80 -5.65 -0.25
C THR A 2 10.88 -4.13 -0.26
N VAL A 3 9.78 -3.47 -0.61
CA VAL A 3 9.63 -2.01 -0.52
C VAL A 3 8.64 -1.71 0.60
N LYS A 4 9.02 -0.81 1.51
CA LYS A 4 8.16 -0.33 2.58
C LYS A 4 7.58 1.02 2.19
N LEU A 5 6.26 1.10 2.13
CA LEU A 5 5.55 2.36 1.96
C LEU A 5 5.02 2.79 3.32
N THR A 6 5.41 3.98 3.76
CA THR A 6 4.96 4.55 5.04
C THR A 6 4.21 5.84 4.77
N GLY A 7 3.28 6.17 5.65
CA GLY A 7 2.48 7.37 5.51
C GLY A 7 1.48 7.51 6.65
N ASN A 8 0.60 8.48 6.51
CA ASN A 8 -0.41 8.82 7.50
C ASN A 8 -1.80 8.72 6.90
N VAL A 9 -2.76 8.24 7.69
CA VAL A 9 -4.18 8.22 7.33
C VAL A 9 -4.90 9.39 7.96
N ALA A 10 -5.51 10.23 7.13
CA ALA A 10 -6.48 11.22 7.56
C ALA A 10 -7.89 10.61 7.53
N ARG A 11 -8.60 10.65 8.66
CA ARG A 11 -9.98 10.16 8.78
C ARG A 11 -10.97 11.31 8.77
N LEU A 12 -12.16 11.05 8.24
CA LEU A 12 -13.28 11.97 8.37
C LEU A 12 -13.68 12.14 9.84
N ALA A 13 -14.15 13.32 10.21
CA ALA A 13 -14.58 13.60 11.57
C ALA A 13 -15.67 12.61 12.02
N GLY A 14 -15.48 11.96 13.16
CA GLY A 14 -16.41 10.95 13.69
C GLY A 14 -16.14 9.51 13.24
N MET A 15 -15.22 9.28 12.28
CA MET A 15 -14.80 7.94 11.89
C MET A 15 -13.76 7.39 12.88
N ASN A 16 -14.23 6.53 13.80
CA ASN A 16 -13.41 5.93 14.88
C ASN A 16 -13.25 4.41 14.71
N GLN A 17 -13.15 3.95 13.47
CA GLN A 17 -12.98 2.53 13.15
C GLN A 17 -11.59 2.29 12.54
N ASP A 18 -11.20 1.03 12.53
CA ASP A 18 -10.04 0.56 11.81
C ASP A 18 -10.19 0.88 10.31
N VAL A 19 -9.08 1.21 9.67
CA VAL A 19 -9.01 1.45 8.23
C VAL A 19 -7.99 0.52 7.61
N THR A 20 -8.27 0.06 6.40
CA THR A 20 -7.38 -0.81 5.64
C THR A 20 -6.74 -0.01 4.52
N VAL A 21 -5.41 0.09 4.53
CA VAL A 21 -4.61 0.69 3.47
C VAL A 21 -4.18 -0.40 2.50
N SER A 22 -4.32 -0.16 1.20
CA SER A 22 -4.00 -1.13 0.16
C SER A 22 -3.64 -0.45 -1.16
N LEU A 23 -3.21 -1.25 -2.14
CA LEU A 23 -2.79 -0.82 -3.48
C LEU A 23 -3.65 -1.46 -4.56
N VAL A 24 -3.90 -0.74 -5.64
CA VAL A 24 -4.36 -1.30 -6.92
C VAL A 24 -3.37 -0.98 -8.03
N GLY A 25 -3.49 -1.67 -9.17
CA GLY A 25 -2.61 -1.44 -10.33
C GLY A 25 -1.25 -2.12 -10.23
N LEU A 26 -1.05 -3.01 -9.25
CA LEU A 26 0.17 -3.81 -9.16
C LEU A 26 0.26 -4.82 -10.32
N PRO A 27 1.46 -5.02 -10.90
CA PRO A 27 1.71 -6.03 -11.93
C PRO A 27 1.29 -7.44 -11.49
N ALA A 28 0.96 -8.26 -12.47
CA ALA A 28 0.70 -9.67 -12.24
C ALA A 28 1.89 -10.36 -11.56
N GLY A 29 1.61 -11.22 -10.59
CA GLY A 29 2.63 -11.94 -9.82
C GLY A 29 3.11 -11.22 -8.55
N ILE A 30 2.66 -9.99 -8.30
CA ILE A 30 2.84 -9.32 -7.00
C ILE A 30 1.55 -9.49 -6.18
N ALA A 31 1.70 -9.98 -4.95
CA ALA A 31 0.57 -10.04 -4.01
C ALA A 31 0.17 -8.62 -3.59
N VAL A 32 -1.13 -8.33 -3.61
CA VAL A 32 -1.66 -7.05 -3.13
C VAL A 32 -1.46 -6.96 -1.62
N PRO A 33 -0.65 -6.02 -1.12
CA PRO A 33 -0.43 -5.89 0.30
C PRO A 33 -1.59 -5.15 0.95
N THR A 34 -1.86 -5.47 2.21
CA THR A 34 -2.82 -4.76 3.05
C THR A 34 -2.18 -4.41 4.39
N ALA A 35 -2.52 -3.23 4.91
CA ALA A 35 -2.13 -2.80 6.25
C ALA A 35 -3.37 -2.30 6.99
N ILE A 36 -3.60 -2.81 8.19
CA ILE A 36 -4.69 -2.35 9.06
C ILE A 36 -4.14 -1.27 9.98
N VAL A 37 -4.73 -0.08 9.93
CA VAL A 37 -4.43 1.02 10.83
C VAL A 37 -5.55 1.11 11.85
N LYS A 38 -5.21 0.86 13.12
CA LYS A 38 -6.18 0.87 14.22
C LYS A 38 -6.81 2.24 14.42
N ALA A 39 -8.02 2.27 14.97
CA ALA A 39 -8.77 3.51 15.20
C ALA A 39 -8.00 4.59 15.98
N ASP A 40 -7.10 4.19 16.87
CA ASP A 40 -6.23 5.04 17.69
C ASP A 40 -4.88 5.36 17.04
N GLN A 41 -4.63 4.88 15.82
CA GLN A 41 -3.38 5.03 15.07
C GLN A 41 -3.60 5.81 13.79
N THR A 42 -2.59 6.55 13.35
CA THR A 42 -2.60 7.31 12.08
C THR A 42 -1.52 6.85 11.13
N ASP A 43 -0.38 6.41 11.64
CA ASP A 43 0.72 5.92 10.83
C ASP A 43 0.41 4.52 10.28
N PHE A 44 0.81 4.30 9.02
CA PHE A 44 0.77 2.99 8.40
C PHE A 44 2.14 2.60 7.86
N GLU A 45 2.38 1.29 7.82
CA GLU A 45 3.47 0.66 7.08
C GLU A 45 2.88 -0.43 6.20
N LEU A 46 3.14 -0.34 4.89
CA LEU A 46 2.66 -1.28 3.88
C LEU A 46 3.85 -1.89 3.15
N GLU A 47 4.05 -3.20 3.32
CA GLU A 47 5.17 -3.92 2.70
C GLU A 47 4.78 -4.55 1.37
N ILE A 48 5.43 -4.11 0.29
CA ILE A 48 5.28 -4.69 -1.05
C ILE A 48 6.42 -5.68 -1.27
N LYS A 49 6.07 -6.95 -1.50
CA LYS A 49 7.04 -8.03 -1.73
C LYS A 49 7.14 -8.33 -3.22
N PHE A 50 8.31 -8.04 -3.79
CA PHE A 50 8.62 -8.31 -5.19
C PHE A 50 9.29 -9.69 -5.32
N PRO A 51 8.78 -10.57 -6.21
CA PRO A 51 9.41 -11.85 -6.53
C PRO A 51 10.88 -11.69 -6.96
N ALA A 52 11.74 -12.64 -6.59
CA ALA A 52 13.17 -12.58 -6.91
C ALA A 52 13.47 -12.70 -8.41
N ASN A 53 12.57 -13.33 -9.17
CA ASN A 53 12.67 -13.49 -10.62
C ASN A 53 12.05 -12.32 -11.41
N MET A 54 11.58 -11.27 -10.72
CA MET A 54 11.01 -10.12 -11.40
C MET A 54 12.11 -9.30 -12.05
N THR A 55 11.98 -9.04 -13.35
CA THR A 55 12.88 -8.16 -14.08
C THR A 55 12.69 -6.71 -13.62
N PRO A 56 13.74 -5.87 -13.72
CA PRO A 56 13.59 -4.44 -13.55
C PRO A 56 12.43 -3.91 -14.36
N VAL A 57 11.59 -3.09 -13.73
CA VAL A 57 10.42 -2.53 -14.37
C VAL A 57 10.00 -1.26 -13.65
N ASP A 58 9.57 -0.29 -14.44
CA ASP A 58 8.85 0.88 -13.96
C ASP A 58 7.41 0.47 -13.72
N VAL A 59 7.04 0.33 -12.45
CA VAL A 59 5.66 0.04 -12.08
C VAL A 59 4.89 1.36 -12.02
N LYS A 60 4.16 1.64 -13.10
CA LYS A 60 3.32 2.83 -13.26
C LYS A 60 1.85 2.49 -13.04
N GLY A 61 1.07 3.51 -12.66
CA GLY A 61 -0.38 3.37 -12.47
C GLY A 61 -0.77 2.66 -11.17
N VAL A 62 0.16 2.53 -10.22
CA VAL A 62 -0.18 2.03 -8.88
C VAL A 62 -0.90 3.15 -8.13
N GLN A 63 -1.98 2.78 -7.46
CA GLN A 63 -2.76 3.72 -6.66
C GLN A 63 -2.88 3.19 -5.24
N LEU A 64 -2.54 4.04 -4.27
CA LEU A 64 -2.72 3.84 -2.85
C LEU A 64 -4.07 4.38 -2.43
N PHE A 65 -4.80 3.58 -1.66
CA PHE A 65 -6.09 3.96 -1.11
C PHE A 65 -6.27 3.39 0.29
N ALA A 66 -7.16 4.01 1.05
CA ALA A 66 -7.64 3.49 2.31
C ALA A 66 -9.14 3.22 2.22
N THR A 67 -9.60 2.17 2.88
CA THR A 67 -11.02 1.90 3.10
C THR A 67 -11.34 1.79 4.57
N GLY A 68 -12.56 2.14 4.94
CA GLY A 68 -13.00 2.07 6.32
C GLY A 68 -14.51 2.24 6.46
N LYS A 69 -15.03 1.85 7.61
CA LYS A 69 -16.45 2.00 7.94
C LYS A 69 -16.63 3.13 8.93
N PHE A 70 -17.76 3.83 8.85
CA PHE A 70 -18.09 4.86 9.85
C PHE A 70 -18.52 4.24 11.19
N GLU A 71 -19.24 3.13 11.12
CA GLU A 71 -19.70 2.34 12.26
C GLU A 71 -19.24 0.89 12.10
N PRO A 72 -19.06 0.12 13.19
CA PRO A 72 -18.54 -1.26 13.12
C PRO A 72 -19.32 -2.16 12.15
N ASN A 73 -20.64 -1.96 12.08
CA ASN A 73 -21.55 -2.76 11.27
C ASN A 73 -22.16 -1.97 10.09
N ALA A 74 -21.55 -0.84 9.70
CA ALA A 74 -22.05 -0.09 8.56
C ALA A 74 -22.07 -0.98 7.31
N ALA A 75 -23.19 -0.90 6.57
CA ALA A 75 -23.37 -1.60 5.31
C ALA A 75 -22.48 -1.02 4.19
N VAL A 76 -22.12 0.26 4.32
CA VAL A 76 -21.30 0.98 3.35
C VAL A 76 -19.89 1.14 3.89
N GLU A 77 -18.92 0.80 3.06
CA GLU A 77 -17.50 1.09 3.27
C GLU A 77 -17.12 2.34 2.47
N VAL A 78 -16.44 3.27 3.12
CA VAL A 78 -15.94 4.51 2.50
C VAL A 78 -14.52 4.23 1.99
N ARG A 79 -14.23 4.72 0.77
CA ARG A 79 -12.90 4.70 0.17
C ARG A 79 -12.35 6.13 0.12
N SER A 80 -11.06 6.28 0.42
CA SER A 80 -10.35 7.55 0.24
C SER A 80 -10.19 7.89 -1.25
N GLU A 81 -9.68 9.10 -1.51
CA GLU A 81 -9.09 9.40 -2.81
C GLU A 81 -7.87 8.50 -3.07
N ASP A 82 -7.59 8.27 -4.35
CA ASP A 82 -6.45 7.48 -4.80
C ASP A 82 -5.20 8.37 -4.86
N VAL A 83 -4.12 7.94 -4.21
CA VAL A 83 -2.80 8.57 -4.29
C VAL A 83 -1.95 7.80 -5.29
N ALA A 84 -1.45 8.47 -6.32
CA ALA A 84 -0.58 7.84 -7.30
C ALA A 84 0.78 7.46 -6.68
N VAL A 85 1.21 6.23 -6.90
CA VAL A 85 2.51 5.70 -6.48
C VAL A 85 3.26 5.21 -7.71
N GLU A 86 4.52 5.61 -7.84
CA GLU A 86 5.43 5.10 -8.87
C GLU A 86 6.54 4.30 -8.19
N ILE A 87 6.79 3.08 -8.67
CA ILE A 87 7.82 2.22 -8.10
C ILE A 87 8.81 1.85 -9.19
N TYR A 88 10.07 2.19 -8.96
CA TYR A 88 11.18 1.88 -9.85
C TYR A 88 11.96 0.69 -9.29
N LEU A 89 11.75 -0.50 -9.86
CA LEU A 89 12.51 -1.68 -9.46
C LEU A 89 13.78 -1.76 -10.31
N LEU A 90 14.93 -1.52 -9.68
CA LEU A 90 16.25 -1.58 -10.32
C LEU A 90 16.85 -3.00 -10.18
N MET A 91 17.77 -3.37 -11.08
CA MET A 91 18.60 -4.56 -10.84
C MET A 91 19.41 -4.37 -9.57
N ALA A 92 19.54 -5.43 -8.77
CA ALA A 92 20.62 -5.47 -7.80
C ALA A 92 21.95 -5.34 -8.58
N GLU A 93 22.73 -4.31 -8.29
CA GLU A 93 24.10 -4.24 -8.79
C GLU A 93 24.80 -5.53 -8.36
N THR A 94 25.33 -6.28 -9.33
CA THR A 94 26.25 -7.38 -8.98
C THR A 94 27.40 -6.72 -8.25
N PRO A 95 27.74 -7.11 -7.00
CA PRO A 95 28.88 -6.51 -6.31
C PRO A 95 30.09 -6.65 -7.22
N ALA A 96 30.69 -5.53 -7.62
CA ALA A 96 31.89 -5.53 -8.42
C ALA A 96 33.02 -6.15 -7.58
N GLY A 97 33.36 -7.40 -7.88
CA GLY A 97 34.64 -8.00 -7.57
C GLY A 97 34.75 -8.76 -6.24
N LYS A 98 35.16 -10.02 -6.36
CA LYS A 98 36.50 -10.41 -5.94
C LYS A 98 37.23 -11.03 -7.12
#